data_AF-A0A1C5W362-F1
#
_entry.id   AF-A0A1C5W362-F1
#
_cell.length_a   1.000
_cell.length_b   1.000
_cell.length_c   1.000
_cell.angle_alpha   90.00
_cell.angle_beta   90.00
_cell.angle_gamma   90.00
#
_symmetry.space_group_name_H-M   'P 1'
#
loop_
_entity.id
_entity.type
_entity.pdbx_description
1 polymer ?
#
loop_
_entity_poly.entity_id
_entity_poly.type
_entity_poly.pdbx_seq_one_letter_code
_entity_poly.pdbx_strand_id
1 'polypeptide(L)'
;MQIGEELCDRYLKGDYQYVLAVHSDRQHIHTHIIFNNTNLYNGLSFTTEHNQGKKTERAWAELRQLSDEICTEHGISVISEPEKGHGVSHFERDMQKEGKSWKEKLRVRIAEVMLYSHDFKDFLEKCSECGIEYVYKPSNKVKLKFRLSGDGQQKFTRADTLGADFTPERITEQIAEIQEKLSAANVTPDMLIEPPKPVVVPKPEPKPTQTVTTPTKPKQSAEPETITETSETAKRKAAAEQVERFFAARRARRQAQLDMLNATATKPNEPKPELPTPTPQPTPTESKAPEKKEDVWAEIRGMRDSEKMIADLETGGITSLNDLRGFFWNFKHPDDHTDELAKLRAKIEPIDKLIAMMEQHSQNYAIYKEYQERSAFTQKSFRKKNAAAIDAFEEADKYIAEHIKPYYIKGKPPKLSDLQAMSAKLKEKYNALVPEHNVFLRRKAAASQYSRQVRKYLDDQRQQERNRQYQERKRSQQRKNDTLE
;
A
#
# COMPACT_ATOMS: atom_id res chain seq x y z
N MET A 1 10.38 -0.71 16.55
CA MET A 1 11.85 -0.60 16.64
C MET A 1 12.38 -1.81 17.39
N GLN A 2 12.30 -1.85 18.72
CA GLN A 2 12.65 -2.98 19.60
C GLN A 2 12.47 -4.38 18.99
N ILE A 3 11.24 -4.78 18.58
CA ILE A 3 10.95 -6.09 17.96
C ILE A 3 11.82 -6.41 16.74
N GLY A 4 12.15 -5.41 15.91
CA GLY A 4 13.00 -5.58 14.74
C GLY A 4 14.49 -5.62 15.08
N GLU A 5 14.92 -4.89 16.12
CA GLU A 5 16.29 -4.99 16.66
C GLU A 5 16.49 -6.37 17.29
N GLU A 6 15.52 -6.85 18.06
CA GLU A 6 15.50 -8.19 18.65
C GLU A 6 15.49 -9.30 17.59
N LEU A 7 14.72 -9.15 16.50
CA LEU A 7 14.78 -10.07 15.36
C LEU A 7 16.18 -10.10 14.74
N CYS A 8 16.81 -8.94 14.55
CA CYS A 8 18.18 -8.87 14.02
C CYS A 8 19.20 -9.51 14.98
N ASP A 9 19.13 -9.21 16.27
CA ASP A 9 20.09 -9.69 17.26
C ASP A 9 19.95 -11.21 17.52
N ARG A 10 18.71 -11.74 17.59
CA ARG A 10 18.48 -13.19 17.71
C ARG A 10 18.89 -13.96 16.44
N TYR A 11 18.65 -13.40 15.25
CA TYR A 11 18.94 -14.05 13.97
C TYR A 11 20.40 -13.95 13.53
N LEU A 12 20.94 -12.73 13.51
CA LEU A 12 22.29 -12.39 13.01
C LEU A 12 23.37 -12.48 14.09
N LYS A 13 23.01 -12.57 15.38
CA LYS A 13 23.86 -12.94 16.53
C LYS A 13 25.08 -12.04 16.78
N GLY A 14 25.16 -10.89 16.11
CA GLY A 14 26.32 -10.01 16.08
C GLY A 14 27.40 -10.40 15.06
N ASP A 15 27.22 -11.50 14.33
CA ASP A 15 28.11 -11.96 13.25
C ASP A 15 28.00 -11.10 11.98
N TYR A 16 26.83 -10.49 11.76
CA TYR A 16 26.55 -9.64 10.60
C TYR A 16 26.11 -8.24 11.03
N GLN A 17 26.77 -7.23 10.46
CA GLN A 17 26.40 -5.82 10.65
C GLN A 17 25.06 -5.52 9.96
N TYR A 18 24.16 -4.77 10.61
CA TYR A 18 22.87 -4.40 10.03
C TYR A 18 22.50 -2.93 10.22
N VAL A 19 21.59 -2.46 9.37
CA VAL A 19 20.90 -1.17 9.44
C VAL A 19 19.40 -1.44 9.42
N LEU A 20 18.69 -0.78 10.32
CA LEU A 20 17.25 -0.96 10.52
C LEU A 20 16.54 0.40 10.45
N ALA A 21 15.43 0.46 9.72
CA ALA A 21 14.61 1.66 9.59
C ALA A 21 13.12 1.31 9.73
N VAL A 22 12.46 1.86 10.76
CA VAL A 22 11.03 1.68 11.00
C VAL A 22 10.26 2.82 10.36
N HIS A 23 9.25 2.49 9.56
CA HIS A 23 8.44 3.43 8.80
C HIS A 23 6.98 3.40 9.28
N SER A 24 6.44 4.59 9.56
CA SER A 24 5.03 4.84 9.94
C SER A 24 4.33 5.79 8.97
N ASP A 25 4.91 6.07 7.80
CA ASP A 25 4.39 6.97 6.75
C ASP A 25 3.27 6.34 5.88
N ARG A 26 2.89 5.09 6.17
CA ARG A 26 1.94 4.28 5.38
C ARG A 26 0.81 3.74 6.23
N GLN A 27 -0.18 3.16 5.57
CA GLN A 27 -1.35 2.50 6.17
C GLN A 27 -1.00 1.33 7.13
N HIS A 28 0.26 0.89 7.17
CA HIS A 28 0.77 -0.06 8.15
C HIS A 28 2.20 0.32 8.55
N ILE A 29 2.53 0.10 9.83
CA ILE A 29 3.90 0.20 10.33
C ILE A 29 4.70 -0.95 9.72
N HIS A 30 5.86 -0.64 9.15
CA HIS A 30 6.76 -1.64 8.57
C HIS A 30 8.22 -1.34 8.91
N THR A 31 9.09 -2.33 8.81
CA THR A 31 10.52 -2.19 9.13
C THR A 31 11.34 -2.68 7.95
N HIS A 32 12.23 -1.84 7.44
CA HIS A 32 13.26 -2.21 6.48
C HIS A 32 14.50 -2.64 7.25
N ILE A 33 15.05 -3.81 6.89
CA ILE A 33 16.26 -4.38 7.49
C ILE A 33 17.23 -4.67 6.35
N ILE A 34 18.44 -4.11 6.43
CA ILE A 34 19.53 -4.35 5.48
C ILE A 34 20.73 -4.83 6.30
N PHE A 35 21.16 -6.06 6.09
CA PHE A 35 22.36 -6.61 6.71
C PHE A 35 23.47 -6.86 5.69
N ASN A 36 24.71 -6.76 6.15
CA ASN A 36 25.89 -7.07 5.35
C ASN A 36 25.86 -8.56 4.99
N ASN A 37 26.06 -8.92 3.71
CA ASN A 37 26.11 -10.33 3.30
C ASN A 37 27.43 -11.02 3.74
N THR A 38 28.43 -10.30 4.25
CA THR A 38 29.69 -10.87 4.73
C THR A 38 29.75 -10.90 6.26
N ASN A 39 30.09 -12.06 6.82
CA ASN A 39 30.31 -12.28 8.25
C ASN A 39 31.55 -11.50 8.73
N LEU A 40 31.41 -10.76 9.83
CA LEU A 40 32.41 -9.85 10.37
C LEU A 40 33.68 -10.55 10.89
N TYR A 41 33.56 -11.81 11.35
CA TYR A 41 34.63 -12.53 12.03
C TYR A 41 35.40 -13.49 11.13
N ASN A 42 34.74 -14.10 10.14
CA ASN A 42 35.35 -15.12 9.28
C ASN A 42 35.36 -14.78 7.78
N GLY A 43 34.71 -13.68 7.36
CA GLY A 43 34.71 -13.22 5.97
C GLY A 43 33.90 -14.08 4.99
N LEU A 44 33.19 -15.11 5.45
CA LEU A 44 32.30 -15.92 4.62
C LEU A 44 31.01 -15.16 4.31
N SER A 45 30.32 -15.57 3.23
CA SER A 45 29.02 -14.97 2.91
C SER A 45 27.88 -15.64 3.68
N PHE A 46 26.82 -14.89 3.98
CA PHE A 46 25.57 -15.41 4.56
C PHE A 46 24.98 -16.52 3.69
N THR A 47 25.13 -16.41 2.37
CA THR A 47 24.74 -17.46 1.43
C THR A 47 25.56 -18.73 1.64
N THR A 48 26.87 -18.62 1.90
CA THR A 48 27.77 -19.75 2.22
C THR A 48 27.41 -20.40 3.55
N GLU A 49 27.24 -19.62 4.62
CA GLU A 49 27.04 -20.17 5.97
C GLU A 49 25.61 -20.71 6.20
N HIS A 50 24.59 -20.04 5.64
CA HIS A 50 23.18 -20.35 5.92
C HIS A 50 22.42 -20.99 4.74
N ASN A 51 22.95 -20.98 3.51
CA ASN A 51 22.21 -21.48 2.33
C ASN A 51 22.97 -22.46 1.41
N GLN A 52 24.24 -22.78 1.68
CA GLN A 52 24.99 -23.81 0.95
C GLN A 52 25.07 -25.15 1.72
N GLY A 53 25.52 -26.20 1.04
CA GLY A 53 25.70 -27.55 1.61
C GLY A 53 24.40 -28.37 1.68
N LYS A 54 24.39 -29.40 2.53
CA LYS A 54 23.26 -30.32 2.74
C LYS A 54 22.24 -29.83 3.78
N LYS A 55 22.16 -28.52 4.06
CA LYS A 55 21.12 -27.97 4.95
C LYS A 55 19.74 -28.22 4.32
N THR A 56 18.91 -28.99 5.01
CA THR A 56 17.53 -29.33 4.62
C THR A 56 16.61 -28.14 4.73
N GLU A 57 16.80 -27.35 5.79
CA GLU A 57 16.08 -26.11 6.04
C GLU A 57 16.84 -24.92 5.45
N ARG A 58 16.11 -23.84 5.17
CA ARG A 58 16.63 -22.63 4.53
C ARG A 58 16.60 -21.49 5.53
N ALA A 59 17.57 -20.59 5.44
CA ALA A 59 17.68 -19.43 6.31
C ALA A 59 16.37 -18.60 6.41
N TRP A 60 15.60 -18.49 5.32
CA TRP A 60 14.31 -17.79 5.33
C TRP A 60 13.25 -18.47 6.21
N ALA A 61 13.31 -19.79 6.39
CA ALA A 61 12.40 -20.53 7.25
C ALA A 61 12.78 -20.36 8.73
N GLU A 62 14.08 -20.42 9.05
CA GLU A 62 14.63 -20.06 10.37
C GLU A 62 14.21 -18.62 10.76
N LEU A 63 14.42 -17.66 9.85
CA LEU A 63 14.03 -16.25 10.02
C LEU A 63 12.52 -16.09 10.26
N ARG A 64 11.71 -16.84 9.50
CA ARG A 64 10.26 -16.77 9.61
C ARG A 64 9.79 -17.31 10.96
N GLN A 65 10.23 -18.50 11.35
CA GLN A 65 9.86 -19.10 12.64
C GLN A 65 10.24 -18.16 13.79
N LEU A 66 11.45 -17.62 13.79
CA LEU A 66 11.92 -16.67 14.79
C LEU A 66 11.08 -15.37 14.81
N SER A 67 10.63 -14.88 13.66
CA SER A 67 9.72 -13.73 13.59
C SER A 67 8.31 -14.05 14.11
N ASP A 68 7.79 -15.24 13.82
CA ASP A 68 6.48 -15.70 14.32
C ASP A 68 6.56 -15.94 15.85
N GLU A 69 7.68 -16.44 16.38
CA GLU A 69 7.99 -16.56 17.82
C GLU A 69 8.03 -15.19 18.52
N ILE A 70 8.84 -14.24 18.04
CA ILE A 70 8.95 -12.89 18.64
C ILE A 70 7.61 -12.15 18.58
N CYS A 71 6.86 -12.26 17.47
CA CYS A 71 5.51 -11.69 17.41
C CYS A 71 4.59 -12.29 18.48
N THR A 72 4.66 -13.60 18.73
CA THR A 72 3.90 -14.26 19.80
C THR A 72 4.30 -13.75 21.19
N GLU A 73 5.60 -13.64 21.48
CA GLU A 73 6.13 -13.12 22.75
C GLU A 73 5.68 -11.68 23.05
N HIS A 74 5.61 -10.83 22.01
CA HIS A 74 5.16 -9.43 22.13
C HIS A 74 3.64 -9.26 21.99
N GLY A 75 2.85 -10.34 21.94
CA GLY A 75 1.38 -10.29 21.87
C GLY A 75 0.81 -9.77 20.54
N ILE A 76 1.59 -9.90 19.45
CA ILE A 76 1.25 -9.45 18.10
C ILE A 76 0.61 -10.60 17.31
N SER A 77 -0.30 -10.27 16.39
CA SER A 77 -0.97 -11.26 15.54
C SER A 77 0.02 -12.03 14.66
N VAL A 78 -0.08 -13.37 14.70
CA VAL A 78 0.74 -14.32 13.92
C VAL A 78 -0.16 -15.10 12.97
N ILE A 79 0.36 -15.42 11.78
CA ILE A 79 -0.36 -16.19 10.76
C ILE A 79 -0.28 -17.69 11.10
N SER A 80 -1.23 -18.15 11.94
CA SER A 80 -1.30 -19.54 12.43
C SER A 80 -1.43 -20.59 11.32
N GLU A 81 -2.20 -20.28 10.27
CA GLU A 81 -2.37 -21.13 9.09
C GLU A 81 -1.83 -20.43 7.84
N PRO A 82 -0.52 -20.56 7.54
CA PRO A 82 0.04 -20.01 6.31
C PRO A 82 -0.41 -20.83 5.09
N GLU A 83 -1.12 -20.19 4.16
CA GLU A 83 -1.45 -20.78 2.86
C GLU A 83 -0.18 -21.37 2.21
N LYS A 84 -0.20 -22.68 1.91
CA LYS A 84 0.91 -23.39 1.27
C LYS A 84 0.94 -23.15 -0.25
N GLY A 85 0.79 -21.89 -0.65
CA GLY A 85 0.78 -21.43 -2.04
C GLY A 85 2.15 -21.00 -2.53
N HIS A 86 2.36 -21.07 -3.85
CA HIS A 86 3.45 -20.33 -4.49
C HIS A 86 3.10 -18.84 -4.51
N GLY A 87 3.99 -17.99 -3.99
CA GLY A 87 3.76 -16.55 -3.92
C GLY A 87 3.42 -15.93 -5.28
N VAL A 88 2.29 -15.23 -5.34
CA VAL A 88 1.78 -14.62 -6.59
C VAL A 88 2.74 -13.51 -7.03
N SER A 89 3.27 -13.62 -8.25
CA SER A 89 4.16 -12.59 -8.81
C SER A 89 3.44 -11.24 -8.96
N HIS A 90 4.17 -10.13 -8.86
CA HIS A 90 3.59 -8.78 -8.96
C HIS A 90 2.75 -8.61 -10.23
N PHE A 91 3.27 -9.06 -11.37
CA PHE A 91 2.58 -9.06 -12.66
C PHE A 91 1.29 -9.90 -12.64
N GLU A 92 1.30 -11.09 -12.04
CA GLU A 92 0.09 -11.92 -11.92
C GLU A 92 -0.96 -11.27 -11.01
N ARG A 93 -0.52 -10.63 -9.92
CA ARG A 93 -1.40 -9.90 -8.99
C ARG A 93 -2.03 -8.68 -9.62
N ASP A 94 -1.31 -7.95 -10.49
CA ASP A 94 -1.88 -6.81 -11.21
C ASP A 94 -2.84 -7.26 -12.31
N MET A 95 -2.51 -8.32 -13.06
CA MET A 95 -3.44 -8.93 -14.02
C MET A 95 -4.70 -9.50 -13.34
N GLN A 96 -4.63 -9.93 -12.08
CA GLN A 96 -5.81 -10.26 -11.28
C GLN A 96 -6.66 -9.01 -10.96
N LYS A 97 -6.05 -7.91 -10.46
CA LYS A 97 -6.76 -6.64 -10.19
C LYS A 97 -7.44 -6.07 -11.44
N GLU A 98 -6.79 -6.18 -12.60
CA GLU A 98 -7.32 -5.72 -13.89
C GLU A 98 -8.38 -6.67 -14.51
N GLY A 99 -8.67 -7.82 -13.89
CA GLY A 99 -9.58 -8.83 -14.44
C GLY A 99 -9.05 -9.55 -15.69
N LYS A 100 -7.79 -9.35 -16.04
CA LYS A 100 -7.12 -9.89 -17.25
C LYS A 100 -6.40 -11.22 -17.02
N SER A 101 -6.34 -11.69 -15.77
CA SER A 101 -5.69 -12.97 -15.42
C SER A 101 -6.37 -14.14 -16.11
N TRP A 102 -5.74 -14.65 -17.17
CA TRP A 102 -6.19 -15.84 -17.90
C TRP A 102 -6.22 -17.09 -16.99
N LYS A 103 -5.40 -17.15 -15.93
CA LYS A 103 -5.49 -18.20 -14.91
C LYS A 103 -6.84 -18.15 -14.20
N GLU A 104 -7.30 -16.95 -13.85
CA GLU A 104 -8.53 -16.77 -13.08
C GLU A 104 -9.76 -17.08 -13.93
N LYS A 105 -9.78 -16.60 -15.19
CA LYS A 105 -10.79 -17.04 -16.18
C LYS A 105 -10.87 -18.57 -16.27
N LEU A 106 -9.71 -19.23 -16.31
CA LEU A 106 -9.59 -20.68 -16.45
C LEU A 106 -10.02 -21.44 -15.20
N ARG A 107 -9.68 -20.96 -13.98
CA ARG A 107 -10.19 -21.51 -12.70
C ARG A 107 -11.71 -21.46 -12.65
N VAL A 108 -12.30 -20.30 -12.91
CA VAL A 108 -13.75 -20.09 -12.89
C VAL A 108 -14.45 -21.00 -13.90
N ARG A 109 -13.93 -21.08 -15.13
CA ARG A 109 -14.52 -21.92 -16.18
C ARG A 109 -14.38 -23.43 -15.89
N ILE A 110 -13.28 -23.88 -15.28
CA ILE A 110 -13.13 -25.28 -14.86
C ILE A 110 -14.10 -25.61 -13.72
N ALA A 111 -14.21 -24.75 -12.70
CA ALA A 111 -15.15 -24.96 -11.59
C ALA A 111 -16.62 -24.96 -12.06
N GLU A 112 -16.97 -24.11 -13.04
CA GLU A 112 -18.27 -24.12 -13.70
C GLU A 112 -18.54 -25.45 -14.42
N VAL A 113 -17.57 -25.99 -15.17
CA VAL A 113 -17.72 -27.31 -15.82
C VAL A 113 -17.87 -28.43 -14.78
N MET A 114 -17.10 -28.41 -13.69
CA MET A 114 -17.16 -29.43 -12.63
C MET A 114 -18.55 -29.52 -11.96
N LEU A 115 -19.23 -28.38 -11.75
CA LEU A 115 -20.59 -28.33 -11.19
C LEU A 115 -21.65 -29.05 -12.06
N TYR A 116 -21.41 -29.15 -13.36
CA TYR A 116 -22.30 -29.85 -14.32
C TYR A 116 -21.75 -31.21 -14.78
N SER A 117 -20.65 -31.68 -14.19
CA SER A 117 -20.02 -32.97 -14.53
C SER A 117 -20.50 -34.08 -13.60
N HIS A 118 -20.78 -35.28 -14.15
CA HIS A 118 -21.14 -36.48 -13.40
C HIS A 118 -19.92 -37.37 -13.09
N ASP A 119 -18.93 -37.41 -13.98
CA ASP A 119 -17.66 -38.11 -13.77
C ASP A 119 -16.48 -37.36 -14.44
N PHE A 120 -15.26 -37.87 -14.27
CA PHE A 120 -14.05 -37.25 -14.83
C PHE A 120 -13.95 -37.32 -16.37
N LYS A 121 -14.63 -38.25 -17.04
CA LYS A 121 -14.67 -38.35 -18.51
C LYS A 121 -15.66 -37.32 -19.07
N ASP A 122 -16.85 -37.25 -18.49
CA ASP A 122 -17.89 -36.24 -18.77
C ASP A 122 -17.36 -34.82 -18.53
N PHE A 123 -16.54 -34.61 -17.49
CA PHE A 123 -15.81 -33.37 -17.26
C PHE A 123 -14.87 -32.97 -18.42
N LEU A 124 -14.11 -33.91 -18.99
CA LEU A 124 -13.20 -33.63 -20.11
C LEU A 124 -13.97 -33.37 -21.43
N GLU A 125 -15.10 -34.05 -21.63
CA GLU A 125 -16.00 -33.81 -22.76
C GLU A 125 -16.63 -32.41 -22.65
N LYS A 126 -17.22 -32.05 -21.50
CA LYS A 126 -17.80 -30.73 -21.23
C LYS A 126 -16.77 -29.59 -21.19
N CYS A 127 -15.52 -29.86 -20.82
CA CYS A 127 -14.42 -28.89 -21.00
C CYS A 127 -14.31 -28.45 -22.47
N SER A 128 -14.36 -29.41 -23.39
CA SER A 128 -14.25 -29.16 -24.84
C SER A 128 -15.44 -28.33 -25.34
N GLU A 129 -16.65 -28.68 -24.93
CA GLU A 129 -17.88 -27.92 -25.25
C GLU A 129 -17.84 -26.48 -24.69
N CYS A 130 -17.26 -26.29 -23.49
CA CYS A 130 -17.19 -24.99 -22.82
C CYS A 130 -16.04 -24.09 -23.29
N GLY A 131 -15.27 -24.50 -24.29
CA GLY A 131 -14.15 -23.75 -24.86
C GLY A 131 -12.81 -23.94 -24.15
N ILE A 132 -12.62 -25.05 -23.44
CA ILE A 132 -11.36 -25.42 -22.77
C ILE A 132 -10.71 -26.59 -23.51
N GLU A 133 -9.62 -26.33 -24.22
CA GLU A 133 -8.74 -27.39 -24.69
C GLU A 133 -7.98 -28.02 -23.52
N TYR A 134 -7.95 -29.34 -23.44
CA TYR A 134 -7.20 -30.08 -22.43
C TYR A 134 -6.16 -31.02 -23.06
N VAL A 135 -5.13 -31.36 -22.30
CA VAL A 135 -4.19 -32.45 -22.60
C VAL A 135 -4.04 -33.31 -21.35
N TYR A 136 -4.70 -34.47 -21.34
CA TYR A 136 -4.60 -35.46 -20.28
C TYR A 136 -3.69 -36.62 -20.71
N LYS A 137 -2.63 -36.89 -19.95
CA LYS A 137 -1.68 -37.99 -20.15
C LYS A 137 -1.17 -38.49 -18.79
N PRO A 138 -1.87 -39.42 -18.11
CA PRO A 138 -1.60 -39.80 -16.71
C PRO A 138 -0.21 -40.42 -16.47
N SER A 139 0.45 -40.94 -17.50
CA SER A 139 1.83 -41.47 -17.44
C SER A 139 2.93 -40.39 -17.38
N ASN A 140 2.60 -39.11 -17.54
CA ASN A 140 3.58 -38.01 -17.50
C ASN A 140 3.64 -37.33 -16.13
N LYS A 141 4.83 -36.80 -15.78
CA LYS A 141 5.05 -35.96 -14.59
C LYS A 141 4.09 -34.76 -14.50
N VAL A 142 3.56 -34.28 -15.62
CA VAL A 142 2.44 -33.34 -15.67
C VAL A 142 1.25 -34.05 -16.31
N LYS A 143 0.35 -34.56 -15.49
CA LYS A 143 -0.79 -35.40 -15.90
C LYS A 143 -1.82 -34.65 -16.74
N LEU A 144 -2.12 -33.40 -16.40
CA LEU A 144 -3.19 -32.60 -17.00
C LEU A 144 -2.76 -31.16 -17.25
N LYS A 145 -3.19 -30.63 -18.40
CA LYS A 145 -2.99 -29.23 -18.81
C LYS A 145 -4.24 -28.71 -19.50
N PHE A 146 -4.47 -27.40 -19.39
CA PHE A 146 -5.65 -26.71 -19.93
C PHE A 146 -5.24 -25.44 -20.71
N ARG A 147 -6.07 -25.03 -21.67
CA ARG A 147 -5.97 -23.78 -22.45
C ARG A 147 -7.36 -23.27 -22.78
N LEU A 148 -7.60 -21.97 -22.64
CA LEU A 148 -8.85 -21.35 -23.06
C LEU A 148 -8.79 -21.03 -24.57
N SER A 149 -9.74 -21.55 -25.33
CA SER A 149 -9.79 -21.40 -26.79
C SER A 149 -10.20 -19.98 -27.19
N GLY A 150 -9.60 -19.45 -28.27
CA GLY A 150 -9.90 -18.11 -28.81
C GLY A 150 -9.30 -16.93 -28.05
N ASP A 151 -9.13 -17.03 -26.73
CA ASP A 151 -8.75 -15.92 -25.82
C ASP A 151 -7.24 -15.57 -25.83
N GLY A 152 -6.55 -15.80 -26.96
CA GLY A 152 -5.14 -15.41 -27.20
C GLY A 152 -4.05 -16.23 -26.46
N GLN A 153 -4.43 -17.20 -25.62
CA GLN A 153 -3.48 -17.98 -24.81
C GLN A 153 -2.57 -18.89 -25.65
N GLN A 154 -1.31 -18.51 -25.89
CA GLN A 154 -0.39 -19.31 -26.72
C GLN A 154 0.05 -20.66 -26.10
N LYS A 155 0.13 -20.77 -24.77
CA LYS A 155 0.71 -21.93 -24.07
C LYS A 155 -0.29 -22.60 -23.14
N PHE A 156 -0.34 -23.93 -23.18
CA PHE A 156 -1.08 -24.75 -22.22
C PHE A 156 -0.56 -24.56 -20.81
N THR A 157 -1.48 -24.36 -19.87
CA THR A 157 -1.19 -24.21 -18.44
C THR A 157 -1.36 -25.53 -17.74
N ARG A 158 -0.42 -25.84 -16.85
CA ARG A 158 -0.42 -27.08 -16.09
C ARG A 158 -1.42 -26.99 -14.95
N ALA A 159 -2.20 -28.04 -14.71
CA ALA A 159 -3.26 -27.98 -13.70
C ALA A 159 -2.70 -27.79 -12.27
N ASP A 160 -1.53 -28.36 -12.00
CA ASP A 160 -0.74 -28.13 -10.77
C ASP A 160 -0.36 -26.65 -10.52
N THR A 161 -0.34 -25.79 -11.55
CA THR A 161 -0.10 -24.34 -11.43
C THR A 161 -1.35 -23.48 -11.32
N LEU A 162 -2.55 -24.08 -11.35
CA LEU A 162 -3.81 -23.41 -11.06
C LEU A 162 -4.14 -23.49 -9.56
N GLY A 163 -3.89 -24.63 -8.92
CA GLY A 163 -4.07 -24.88 -7.49
C GLY A 163 -4.08 -26.40 -7.20
N ALA A 164 -4.06 -26.79 -5.92
CA ALA A 164 -4.14 -28.21 -5.54
C ALA A 164 -5.46 -28.86 -5.98
N ASP A 165 -6.55 -28.09 -5.90
CA ASP A 165 -7.92 -28.49 -6.28
C ASP A 165 -8.07 -28.86 -7.76
N PHE A 166 -7.19 -28.36 -8.62
CA PHE A 166 -7.23 -28.60 -10.06
C PHE A 166 -6.42 -29.83 -10.49
N THR A 167 -5.90 -30.63 -9.56
CA THR A 167 -5.27 -31.92 -9.88
C THR A 167 -6.32 -32.94 -10.39
N PRO A 168 -5.99 -33.87 -11.32
CA PRO A 168 -6.95 -34.87 -11.81
C PRO A 168 -7.64 -35.65 -10.70
N GLU A 169 -6.86 -35.99 -9.67
CA GLU A 169 -7.33 -36.67 -8.47
C GLU A 169 -8.35 -35.82 -7.72
N ARG A 170 -8.01 -34.58 -7.35
CA ARG A 170 -8.92 -33.71 -6.57
C ARG A 170 -10.12 -33.22 -7.38
N ILE A 171 -10.00 -33.07 -8.71
CA ILE A 171 -11.15 -32.83 -9.61
C ILE A 171 -12.12 -34.02 -9.56
N THR A 172 -11.61 -35.25 -9.61
CA THR A 172 -12.46 -36.46 -9.55
C THR A 172 -13.17 -36.58 -8.20
N GLU A 173 -12.46 -36.31 -7.09
CA GLU A 173 -13.05 -36.24 -5.75
C GLU A 173 -14.13 -35.15 -5.64
N GLN A 174 -13.85 -33.93 -6.12
CA GLN A 174 -14.81 -32.82 -6.05
C GLN A 174 -16.06 -33.07 -6.90
N ILE A 175 -15.94 -33.71 -8.07
CA ILE A 175 -17.09 -34.14 -8.86
C ILE A 175 -17.92 -35.17 -8.09
N ALA A 176 -17.29 -36.16 -7.45
CA ALA A 176 -18.00 -37.14 -6.61
C ALA A 176 -18.70 -36.48 -5.42
N GLU A 177 -18.03 -35.58 -4.70
CA GLU A 177 -18.63 -34.77 -3.62
C GLU A 177 -19.84 -33.95 -4.10
N ILE A 178 -19.79 -33.38 -5.32
CA ILE A 178 -20.89 -32.61 -5.91
C ILE A 178 -22.07 -33.54 -6.23
N GLN A 179 -21.83 -34.69 -6.86
CA GLN A 179 -22.89 -35.66 -7.19
C GLN A 179 -23.53 -36.29 -5.94
N GLU A 180 -22.75 -36.53 -4.88
CA GLU A 180 -23.27 -36.95 -3.57
C GLU A 180 -24.20 -35.87 -2.98
N LYS A 181 -23.77 -34.59 -2.97
CA LYS A 181 -24.59 -33.47 -2.48
C LYS A 181 -25.86 -33.26 -3.31
N LEU A 182 -25.79 -33.38 -4.64
CA LEU A 182 -26.95 -33.29 -5.54
C LEU A 182 -27.97 -34.42 -5.30
N SER A 183 -27.50 -35.67 -5.17
CA SER A 183 -28.35 -36.84 -4.95
C SER A 183 -28.96 -36.89 -3.54
N ALA A 184 -28.22 -36.47 -2.51
CA ALA A 184 -28.73 -36.34 -1.15
C ALA A 184 -29.76 -35.21 -0.99
N ALA A 185 -29.58 -34.09 -1.70
CA ALA A 185 -30.49 -32.94 -1.63
C ALA A 185 -31.70 -33.04 -2.58
N ASN A 186 -31.63 -33.88 -3.61
CA ASN A 186 -32.65 -34.01 -4.67
C ASN A 186 -32.89 -32.68 -5.42
N VAL A 187 -31.79 -31.98 -5.72
CA VAL A 187 -31.72 -30.56 -6.09
C VAL A 187 -30.85 -30.35 -7.35
N THR A 188 -31.11 -29.29 -8.12
CA THR A 188 -30.36 -28.98 -9.35
C THR A 188 -29.08 -28.15 -9.08
N PRO A 189 -28.04 -28.23 -9.95
CA PRO A 189 -26.75 -27.55 -9.72
C PRO A 189 -26.82 -26.02 -9.49
N ASP A 190 -27.75 -25.29 -10.13
CA ASP A 190 -27.94 -23.85 -9.91
C ASP A 190 -28.26 -23.49 -8.44
N MET A 191 -28.77 -24.43 -7.64
CA MET A 191 -29.11 -24.22 -6.22
C MET A 191 -27.96 -24.53 -5.24
N LEU A 192 -26.86 -25.15 -5.69
CA LEU A 192 -25.66 -25.33 -4.86
C LEU A 192 -24.78 -24.08 -4.76
N ILE A 193 -25.11 -23.02 -5.51
CA ILE A 193 -24.46 -21.71 -5.42
C ILE A 193 -25.12 -20.92 -4.28
N GLU A 194 -24.51 -20.88 -3.08
CA GLU A 194 -25.03 -20.06 -1.97
C GLU A 194 -25.17 -18.59 -2.41
N PRO A 195 -26.38 -17.98 -2.29
CA PRO A 195 -26.50 -16.52 -2.38
C PRO A 195 -25.85 -15.89 -1.14
N PRO A 196 -25.20 -14.71 -1.25
CA PRO A 196 -24.55 -14.07 -0.12
C PRO A 196 -25.55 -13.73 0.99
N LYS A 197 -25.23 -14.15 2.22
CA LYS A 197 -26.09 -14.01 3.40
C LYS A 197 -26.36 -12.52 3.70
N PRO A 198 -27.64 -12.09 3.80
CA PRO A 198 -27.97 -10.69 4.04
C PRO A 198 -27.63 -10.25 5.47
N VAL A 199 -27.08 -9.05 5.62
CA VAL A 199 -26.81 -8.43 6.93
C VAL A 199 -28.12 -7.94 7.54
N VAL A 200 -28.33 -8.22 8.82
CA VAL A 200 -29.59 -7.97 9.54
C VAL A 200 -29.70 -6.51 10.01
N VAL A 201 -30.82 -5.86 9.69
CA VAL A 201 -31.30 -4.60 10.29
C VAL A 201 -32.82 -4.76 10.55
N PRO A 202 -33.41 -4.20 11.63
CA PRO A 202 -34.73 -4.62 12.11
C PRO A 202 -35.94 -4.27 11.23
N LYS A 203 -37.04 -5.01 11.47
CA LYS A 203 -38.30 -5.04 10.71
C LYS A 203 -39.48 -4.52 11.54
N PRO A 204 -40.42 -3.74 10.95
CA PRO A 204 -41.81 -3.66 11.38
C PRO A 204 -42.76 -4.52 10.51
N GLU A 205 -43.97 -4.80 11.00
CA GLU A 205 -44.93 -5.80 10.49
C GLU A 205 -46.38 -5.25 10.44
N PRO A 206 -47.42 -5.94 9.91
CA PRO A 206 -47.47 -7.15 9.04
C PRO A 206 -48.59 -7.22 7.93
N LYS A 207 -48.45 -8.19 7.00
CA LYS A 207 -49.52 -9.05 6.34
C LYS A 207 -50.61 -8.40 5.43
N PRO A 208 -51.42 -9.21 4.67
CA PRO A 208 -51.44 -10.68 4.42
C PRO A 208 -51.11 -11.03 2.92
N THR A 209 -51.61 -12.01 2.11
CA THR A 209 -52.69 -13.06 2.17
C THR A 209 -52.48 -14.19 1.11
N GLN A 210 -53.27 -15.29 1.21
CA GLN A 210 -53.76 -16.31 0.22
C GLN A 210 -53.10 -16.48 -1.19
N THR A 211 -52.63 -17.65 -1.72
CA THR A 211 -53.09 -19.09 -1.85
C THR A 211 -54.06 -19.35 -3.04
N VAL A 212 -54.23 -20.55 -3.67
CA VAL A 212 -54.04 -21.98 -3.28
C VAL A 212 -54.01 -23.00 -4.48
N THR A 213 -53.59 -24.26 -4.26
CA THR A 213 -53.78 -25.56 -5.02
C THR A 213 -53.09 -25.94 -6.36
N THR A 214 -52.84 -27.26 -6.49
CA THR A 214 -52.49 -28.12 -7.66
C THR A 214 -53.71 -29.04 -8.00
N PRO A 215 -53.70 -30.26 -8.63
CA PRO A 215 -52.69 -31.08 -9.36
C PRO A 215 -53.22 -31.79 -10.66
N THR A 216 -52.49 -32.78 -11.23
CA THR A 216 -52.95 -34.16 -11.68
C THR A 216 -52.09 -34.80 -12.81
N LYS A 217 -52.04 -36.15 -12.92
CA LYS A 217 -51.28 -36.97 -13.90
C LYS A 217 -51.96 -38.35 -14.18
N PRO A 218 -52.06 -38.82 -15.45
CA PRO A 218 -51.61 -40.18 -15.87
C PRO A 218 -50.75 -40.16 -17.17
N LYS A 219 -49.87 -41.11 -17.54
CA LYS A 219 -50.02 -42.55 -17.95
C LYS A 219 -50.87 -42.75 -19.24
N GLN A 220 -50.53 -43.59 -20.24
CA GLN A 220 -49.44 -44.59 -20.44
C GLN A 220 -49.34 -45.06 -21.93
N SER A 221 -48.18 -45.62 -22.35
CA SER A 221 -48.00 -46.70 -23.37
C SER A 221 -47.66 -46.38 -24.86
N ALA A 222 -47.02 -47.40 -25.48
CA ALA A 222 -46.78 -47.72 -26.90
C ALA A 222 -45.64 -47.04 -27.71
N GLU A 223 -44.79 -47.92 -28.27
CA GLU A 223 -43.74 -47.74 -29.30
C GLU A 223 -44.07 -48.75 -30.46
N PRO A 224 -43.50 -48.68 -31.70
CA PRO A 224 -42.06 -48.58 -31.95
C PRO A 224 -41.57 -47.67 -33.12
N GLU A 225 -40.27 -47.36 -33.03
CA GLU A 225 -39.22 -47.18 -34.07
C GLU A 225 -39.55 -46.70 -35.51
N THR A 226 -38.75 -45.71 -35.97
CA THR A 226 -37.89 -45.71 -37.21
C THR A 226 -37.60 -44.31 -37.83
N ILE A 227 -37.56 -43.20 -37.07
CA ILE A 227 -37.10 -41.88 -37.58
C ILE A 227 -36.22 -41.12 -36.54
N THR A 228 -35.01 -41.62 -36.25
CA THR A 228 -34.17 -41.09 -35.16
C THR A 228 -33.24 -39.94 -35.53
N GLU A 229 -32.38 -40.09 -36.57
CA GLU A 229 -31.22 -39.20 -36.79
C GLU A 229 -31.58 -37.72 -37.03
N THR A 230 -32.56 -37.42 -37.88
CA THR A 230 -32.97 -36.03 -38.14
C THR A 230 -33.59 -35.36 -36.91
N SER A 231 -34.19 -36.14 -36.01
CA SER A 231 -34.77 -35.63 -34.76
C SER A 231 -33.69 -35.24 -33.74
N GLU A 232 -32.57 -35.97 -33.67
CA GLU A 232 -31.50 -35.68 -32.73
C GLU A 232 -30.79 -34.37 -33.05
N THR A 233 -30.40 -34.16 -34.32
CA THR A 233 -29.70 -32.93 -34.72
C THR A 233 -30.58 -31.70 -34.51
N ALA A 234 -31.89 -31.83 -34.73
CA ALA A 234 -32.87 -30.80 -34.40
C ALA A 234 -33.00 -30.55 -32.88
N LYS A 235 -33.11 -31.62 -32.07
CA LYS A 235 -33.15 -31.52 -30.59
C LYS A 235 -31.88 -30.88 -30.01
N ARG A 236 -30.69 -31.32 -30.47
CA ARG A 236 -29.39 -30.78 -30.03
C ARG A 236 -29.23 -29.31 -30.42
N LYS A 237 -29.65 -28.91 -31.64
CA LYS A 237 -29.66 -27.51 -32.06
C LYS A 237 -30.65 -26.66 -31.25
N ALA A 238 -31.85 -27.15 -31.01
CA ALA A 238 -32.86 -26.46 -30.21
C ALA A 238 -32.44 -26.32 -28.73
N ALA A 239 -31.79 -27.34 -28.16
CA ALA A 239 -31.21 -27.29 -26.82
C ALA A 239 -30.07 -26.24 -26.74
N ALA A 240 -29.12 -26.28 -27.67
CA ALA A 240 -28.04 -25.30 -27.75
C ALA A 240 -28.57 -23.87 -27.92
N GLU A 241 -29.63 -23.67 -28.71
CA GLU A 241 -30.24 -22.35 -28.91
C GLU A 241 -31.02 -21.87 -27.67
N GLN A 242 -31.73 -22.75 -26.95
CA GLN A 242 -32.31 -22.41 -25.65
C GLN A 242 -31.24 -22.05 -24.62
N VAL A 243 -30.13 -22.79 -24.60
CA VAL A 243 -28.99 -22.56 -23.70
C VAL A 243 -28.29 -21.23 -23.98
N GLU A 244 -28.02 -20.88 -25.25
CA GLU A 244 -27.45 -19.56 -25.57
C GLU A 244 -28.44 -18.42 -25.27
N ARG A 245 -29.75 -18.59 -25.57
CA ARG A 245 -30.80 -17.62 -25.17
C ARG A 245 -30.83 -17.41 -23.65
N PHE A 246 -30.63 -18.47 -22.85
CA PHE A 246 -30.52 -18.41 -21.39
C PHE A 246 -29.25 -17.69 -20.93
N PHE A 247 -28.09 -18.00 -21.53
CA PHE A 247 -26.83 -17.29 -21.24
C PHE A 247 -26.88 -15.81 -21.67
N ALA A 248 -27.52 -15.47 -22.78
CA ALA A 248 -27.77 -14.09 -23.19
C ALA A 248 -28.61 -13.32 -22.15
N ALA A 249 -29.68 -13.93 -21.63
CA ALA A 249 -30.48 -13.34 -20.55
C ALA A 249 -29.68 -13.17 -19.24
N ARG A 250 -28.80 -14.13 -18.89
CA ARG A 250 -27.93 -14.06 -17.69
C ARG A 250 -26.83 -13.00 -17.85
N ARG A 251 -26.26 -12.82 -19.06
CA ARG A 251 -25.35 -11.71 -19.42
C ARG A 251 -26.04 -10.35 -19.29
N ALA A 252 -27.25 -10.19 -19.85
CA ALA A 252 -28.02 -8.95 -19.78
C ALA A 252 -28.36 -8.54 -18.33
N ARG A 253 -28.79 -9.48 -17.48
CA ARG A 253 -29.05 -9.21 -16.04
C ARG A 253 -27.79 -8.76 -15.29
N ARG A 254 -26.63 -9.35 -15.59
CA ARG A 254 -25.35 -8.97 -14.97
C ARG A 254 -24.89 -7.57 -15.38
N GLN A 255 -25.13 -7.16 -16.63
CA GLN A 255 -24.86 -5.80 -17.08
C GLN A 255 -25.78 -4.79 -16.36
N ALA A 256 -27.09 -5.04 -16.31
CA ALA A 256 -28.03 -4.17 -15.61
C ALA A 256 -27.70 -3.98 -14.10
N GLN A 257 -27.15 -5.02 -13.43
CA GLN A 257 -26.67 -4.91 -12.05
C GLN A 257 -25.41 -4.03 -11.92
N LEU A 258 -24.48 -4.08 -12.88
CA LEU A 258 -23.32 -3.18 -12.93
C LEU A 258 -23.75 -1.73 -13.21
N ASP A 259 -24.72 -1.53 -14.10
CA ASP A 259 -25.24 -0.21 -14.44
C ASP A 259 -25.96 0.43 -13.23
N MET A 260 -26.71 -0.35 -12.45
CA MET A 260 -27.31 0.09 -11.16
C MET A 260 -26.27 0.43 -10.09
N LEU A 261 -25.16 -0.31 -10.00
CA LEU A 261 -24.04 -0.01 -9.09
C LEU A 261 -23.32 1.27 -9.49
N ASN A 262 -23.17 1.55 -10.79
CA ASN A 262 -22.59 2.80 -11.27
C ASN A 262 -23.53 4.00 -11.07
N ALA A 263 -24.85 3.81 -11.24
CA ALA A 263 -25.86 4.86 -11.05
C ALA A 263 -26.02 5.31 -9.58
N THR A 264 -25.57 4.52 -8.61
CA THR A 264 -25.63 4.85 -7.17
C THR A 264 -24.38 5.60 -6.65
N ALA A 265 -23.42 5.92 -7.54
CA ALA A 265 -22.18 6.62 -7.17
C ALA A 265 -22.27 8.17 -7.11
N THR A 266 -23.42 8.77 -7.41
CA THR A 266 -23.63 10.23 -7.36
C THR A 266 -24.23 10.71 -6.03
N LYS A 267 -23.44 11.51 -5.29
CA LYS A 267 -23.77 12.06 -3.95
C LYS A 267 -25.05 12.92 -3.91
N PRO A 268 -25.67 13.04 -2.72
CA PRO A 268 -25.60 14.34 -2.03
C PRO A 268 -25.21 14.28 -0.53
N ASN A 269 -24.92 15.47 0.00
CA ASN A 269 -24.28 15.82 1.30
C ASN A 269 -24.84 15.22 2.60
N GLU A 270 -23.95 15.09 3.60
CA GLU A 270 -24.27 15.02 5.04
C GLU A 270 -24.05 16.38 5.74
N PRO A 271 -24.77 16.69 6.85
CA PRO A 271 -24.56 17.90 7.67
C PRO A 271 -23.58 17.70 8.85
N LYS A 272 -23.23 18.82 9.50
CA LYS A 272 -22.15 19.01 10.49
C LYS A 272 -22.61 18.84 11.96
N PRO A 273 -21.84 18.13 12.83
CA PRO A 273 -21.95 18.21 14.30
C PRO A 273 -21.09 19.35 14.93
N GLU A 274 -21.31 19.66 16.21
CA GLU A 274 -20.74 20.85 16.89
C GLU A 274 -19.81 20.55 18.09
N LEU A 275 -19.37 21.59 18.81
CA LEU A 275 -18.20 21.60 19.70
C LEU A 275 -18.47 21.12 21.15
N PRO A 276 -17.42 20.64 21.85
CA PRO A 276 -17.33 20.64 23.31
C PRO A 276 -16.21 21.57 23.84
N THR A 277 -16.49 22.32 24.92
CA THR A 277 -15.53 23.12 25.73
C THR A 277 -16.16 23.47 27.09
N PRO A 278 -15.41 23.80 28.17
CA PRO A 278 -13.97 23.60 28.42
C PRO A 278 -13.64 22.97 29.80
N THR A 279 -12.35 22.79 30.07
CA THR A 279 -11.75 22.29 31.33
C THR A 279 -11.72 23.34 32.46
N PRO A 280 -11.78 22.94 33.75
CA PRO A 280 -11.27 23.72 34.88
C PRO A 280 -9.80 23.39 35.22
N GLN A 281 -9.10 24.32 35.88
CA GLN A 281 -7.70 24.16 36.36
C GLN A 281 -7.55 24.78 37.80
N PRO A 282 -6.37 24.77 38.47
CA PRO A 282 -6.22 24.05 39.73
C PRO A 282 -6.10 24.93 41.00
N THR A 283 -6.08 24.28 42.17
CA THR A 283 -5.85 24.90 43.49
C THR A 283 -4.49 24.46 44.08
N PRO A 284 -3.69 25.32 44.76
CA PRO A 284 -2.27 25.04 45.02
C PRO A 284 -1.89 24.68 46.48
N THR A 285 -1.32 23.48 46.65
CA THR A 285 -0.43 23.04 47.76
C THR A 285 0.30 21.77 47.28
N GLU A 286 1.48 21.36 47.74
CA GLU A 286 2.40 21.85 48.79
C GLU A 286 3.86 21.53 48.37
N SER A 287 4.87 22.19 48.94
CA SER A 287 6.28 22.05 48.52
C SER A 287 6.90 20.71 48.94
N LYS A 288 7.48 19.97 47.99
CA LYS A 288 8.30 18.77 48.24
C LYS A 288 9.77 19.02 47.88
N ALA A 289 10.68 18.37 48.61
CA ALA A 289 12.13 18.55 48.48
C ALA A 289 12.66 18.16 47.07
N PRO A 290 13.76 18.75 46.59
CA PRO A 290 14.25 18.52 45.23
C PRO A 290 14.66 17.07 45.01
N GLU A 291 13.98 16.42 44.07
CA GLU A 291 14.38 15.13 43.52
C GLU A 291 15.77 15.26 42.88
N LYS A 292 16.59 14.22 42.98
CA LYS A 292 17.89 14.16 42.29
C LYS A 292 17.63 14.18 40.79
N LYS A 293 17.85 15.33 40.15
CA LYS A 293 17.85 15.42 38.67
C LYS A 293 18.86 14.41 38.14
N GLU A 294 18.37 13.46 37.35
CA GLU A 294 19.25 12.53 36.65
C GLU A 294 20.14 13.31 35.68
N ASP A 295 21.42 12.96 35.63
CA ASP A 295 22.37 13.62 34.75
C ASP A 295 22.15 13.13 33.30
N VAL A 296 21.41 13.93 32.53
CA VAL A 296 21.02 13.66 31.13
C VAL A 296 22.20 13.53 30.14
N TRP A 297 23.43 13.73 30.65
CA TRP A 297 24.70 13.56 29.94
C TRP A 297 25.63 12.50 30.58
N ALA A 298 25.18 11.75 31.59
CA ALA A 298 26.00 10.85 32.40
C ALA A 298 26.87 9.88 31.59
N GLU A 299 26.31 9.26 30.54
CA GLU A 299 27.02 8.32 29.67
C GLU A 299 28.30 8.94 29.08
N ILE A 300 28.27 10.23 28.74
CA ILE A 300 29.32 10.91 27.96
C ILE A 300 30.27 11.76 28.81
N ARG A 301 30.01 11.92 30.12
CA ARG A 301 30.91 12.66 31.02
C ARG A 301 32.32 12.05 31.12
N GLY A 302 32.44 10.74 30.92
CA GLY A 302 33.74 10.04 30.85
C GLY A 302 34.57 10.34 29.61
N MET A 303 34.06 11.13 28.64
CA MET A 303 34.81 11.56 27.47
C MET A 303 35.66 12.79 27.78
N ARG A 304 36.83 12.91 27.13
CA ARG A 304 37.63 14.16 27.16
C ARG A 304 36.83 15.31 26.54
N ASP A 305 36.95 16.50 27.12
CA ASP A 305 36.35 17.78 26.70
C ASP A 305 34.80 17.85 26.69
N SER A 306 34.11 16.74 26.99
CA SER A 306 33.31 16.73 28.23
C SER A 306 32.32 17.89 28.41
N GLU A 307 32.55 18.62 29.49
CA GLU A 307 31.74 19.75 29.96
C GLU A 307 31.68 20.91 28.95
N LYS A 308 32.76 21.15 28.19
CA LYS A 308 32.78 22.17 27.15
C LYS A 308 31.83 21.80 26.01
N MET A 309 31.91 20.57 25.51
CA MET A 309 30.99 20.06 24.49
C MET A 309 29.54 20.14 24.97
N ILE A 310 29.26 19.78 26.23
CA ILE A 310 27.91 19.87 26.81
C ILE A 310 27.43 21.33 26.79
N ALA A 311 28.25 22.30 27.21
CA ALA A 311 27.91 23.72 27.16
C ALA A 311 27.70 24.24 25.72
N ASP A 312 28.53 23.82 24.76
CA ASP A 312 28.38 24.16 23.34
C ASP A 312 27.07 23.58 22.74
N LEU A 313 26.70 22.36 23.12
CA LEU A 313 25.45 21.69 22.72
C LEU A 313 24.21 22.35 23.35
N GLU A 314 24.24 22.66 24.64
CA GLU A 314 23.16 23.34 25.36
C GLU A 314 22.96 24.77 24.84
N THR A 315 24.05 25.48 24.52
CA THR A 315 24.01 26.77 23.81
C THR A 315 23.41 26.64 22.40
N GLY A 316 23.64 25.50 21.74
CA GLY A 316 22.99 25.11 20.48
C GLY A 316 21.50 24.73 20.61
N GLY A 317 20.98 24.62 21.83
CA GLY A 317 19.60 24.21 22.13
C GLY A 317 19.39 22.70 22.28
N ILE A 318 20.46 21.92 22.41
CA ILE A 318 20.40 20.46 22.65
C ILE A 318 20.64 20.20 24.13
N THR A 319 19.60 19.70 24.82
CA THR A 319 19.56 19.63 26.29
C THR A 319 19.74 18.22 26.87
N SER A 320 19.93 17.20 26.04
CA SER A 320 20.15 15.83 26.50
C SER A 320 20.85 14.96 25.46
N LEU A 321 21.42 13.83 25.91
CA LEU A 321 21.99 12.84 25.01
C LEU A 321 20.94 12.20 24.09
N ASN A 322 19.68 12.09 24.51
CA ASN A 322 18.60 11.56 23.67
C ASN A 322 18.21 12.51 22.54
N ASP A 323 18.24 13.83 22.78
CA ASP A 323 18.09 14.82 21.72
C ASP A 323 19.28 14.73 20.74
N LEU A 324 20.52 14.71 21.26
CA LEU A 324 21.73 14.57 20.43
C LEU A 324 21.74 13.28 19.58
N ARG A 325 21.26 12.15 20.13
CA ARG A 325 21.12 10.87 19.41
C ARG A 325 20.21 10.99 18.18
N GLY A 326 19.20 11.86 18.22
CA GLY A 326 18.36 12.18 17.05
C GLY A 326 19.15 12.72 15.86
N PHE A 327 20.25 13.45 16.13
CA PHE A 327 21.15 14.00 15.12
C PHE A 327 22.36 13.09 14.80
N PHE A 328 22.37 11.82 15.21
CA PHE A 328 23.41 10.88 14.78
C PHE A 328 23.19 10.39 13.35
N TRP A 329 21.94 10.30 12.89
CA TRP A 329 21.59 9.63 11.64
C TRP A 329 20.82 10.57 10.72
N ASN A 330 20.90 10.35 9.40
CA ASN A 330 20.27 11.20 8.39
C ASN A 330 18.76 10.91 8.23
N PHE A 331 18.03 10.87 9.35
CA PHE A 331 16.56 10.81 9.35
C PHE A 331 15.97 12.22 9.22
N LYS A 332 14.74 12.31 8.72
CA LYS A 332 13.99 13.57 8.74
C LYS A 332 13.55 13.85 10.18
N HIS A 333 14.06 14.94 10.75
CA HIS A 333 13.64 15.42 12.07
C HIS A 333 12.22 16.01 11.98
N PRO A 334 11.37 15.91 13.03
CA PRO A 334 10.04 16.53 13.03
C PRO A 334 10.07 18.02 12.69
N ASP A 335 11.01 18.75 13.30
CA ASP A 335 11.26 20.17 13.09
C ASP A 335 11.97 20.52 11.75
N ASP A 336 12.29 19.54 10.89
CA ASP A 336 12.93 19.78 9.58
C ASP A 336 11.90 20.17 8.50
N HIS A 337 11.43 21.41 8.62
CA HIS A 337 10.49 22.03 7.67
C HIS A 337 11.08 22.38 6.30
N THR A 338 12.29 21.93 5.93
CA THR A 338 12.94 22.26 4.65
C THR A 338 12.01 22.03 3.45
N ASP A 339 11.37 20.85 3.38
CA ASP A 339 10.43 20.51 2.30
C ASP A 339 9.19 21.42 2.28
N GLU A 340 8.75 21.89 3.44
CA GLU A 340 7.47 22.58 3.60
C GLU A 340 7.63 24.06 3.27
N LEU A 341 8.72 24.66 3.75
CA LEU A 341 9.18 25.99 3.36
C LEU A 341 9.44 26.04 1.85
N ALA A 342 10.06 25.01 1.25
CA ALA A 342 10.23 24.91 -0.20
C ALA A 342 8.88 24.83 -0.96
N LYS A 343 7.95 23.98 -0.51
CA LYS A 343 6.60 23.84 -1.10
C LYS A 343 5.73 25.10 -0.94
N LEU A 344 5.94 25.89 0.11
CA LEU A 344 5.27 27.18 0.32
C LEU A 344 5.91 28.26 -0.57
N ARG A 345 7.25 28.35 -0.58
CA ARG A 345 8.00 29.29 -1.43
C ARG A 345 7.65 29.14 -2.91
N ALA A 346 7.60 27.90 -3.42
CA ALA A 346 7.21 27.59 -4.79
C ALA A 346 5.75 27.97 -5.15
N LYS A 347 4.90 28.27 -4.15
CA LYS A 347 3.55 28.82 -4.35
C LYS A 347 3.50 30.34 -4.18
N ILE A 348 4.36 30.91 -3.33
CA ILE A 348 4.46 32.34 -3.08
C ILE A 348 5.10 33.06 -4.28
N GLU A 349 6.26 32.59 -4.76
CA GLU A 349 7.04 33.29 -5.81
C GLU A 349 6.25 33.53 -7.11
N PRO A 350 5.46 32.58 -7.65
CA PRO A 350 4.64 32.85 -8.84
C PRO A 350 3.50 33.85 -8.59
N ILE A 351 2.88 33.83 -7.41
CA ILE A 351 1.81 34.76 -7.04
C ILE A 351 2.37 36.17 -6.85
N ASP A 352 3.50 36.31 -6.16
CA ASP A 352 4.19 37.59 -5.97
C ASP A 352 4.66 38.18 -7.31
N LYS A 353 5.19 37.36 -8.23
CA LYS A 353 5.53 37.82 -9.58
C LYS A 353 4.29 38.25 -10.37
N LEU A 354 3.17 37.54 -10.25
CA LEU A 354 1.91 37.93 -10.89
C LEU A 354 1.34 39.23 -10.32
N ILE A 355 1.42 39.44 -9.00
CA ILE A 355 1.06 40.70 -8.33
C ILE A 355 1.91 41.86 -8.88
N ALA A 356 3.24 41.71 -8.87
CA ALA A 356 4.16 42.73 -9.37
C ALA A 356 3.92 43.09 -10.85
N MET A 357 3.62 42.08 -11.69
CA MET A 357 3.28 42.31 -13.09
C MET A 357 1.92 43.01 -13.26
N MET A 358 0.91 42.67 -12.46
CA MET A 358 -0.38 43.39 -12.46
C MET A 358 -0.24 44.84 -11.99
N GLU A 359 0.62 45.11 -11.01
CA GLU A 359 0.98 46.45 -10.57
C GLU A 359 1.72 47.23 -11.68
N GLN A 360 2.75 46.65 -12.30
CA GLN A 360 3.48 47.22 -13.45
C GLN A 360 2.56 47.52 -14.65
N HIS A 361 1.65 46.61 -14.98
CA HIS A 361 0.61 46.81 -16.01
C HIS A 361 -0.28 48.01 -15.65
N SER A 362 -0.80 48.07 -14.42
CA SER A 362 -1.66 49.18 -13.97
C SER A 362 -0.98 50.55 -13.98
N GLN A 363 0.30 50.61 -13.60
CA GLN A 363 1.07 51.87 -13.54
C GLN A 363 1.33 52.42 -14.96
N ASN A 364 1.69 51.54 -15.90
CA ASN A 364 2.01 51.94 -17.27
C ASN A 364 0.77 52.09 -18.18
N TYR A 365 -0.41 51.62 -17.75
CA TYR A 365 -1.64 51.62 -18.55
C TYR A 365 -2.00 53.00 -19.14
N ALA A 366 -1.84 54.10 -18.38
CA ALA A 366 -2.15 55.44 -18.87
C ALA A 366 -1.25 55.86 -20.05
N ILE A 367 0.05 55.56 -19.97
CA ILE A 367 1.04 55.86 -21.02
C ILE A 367 0.81 54.95 -22.24
N TYR A 368 0.51 53.68 -22.01
CA TYR A 368 0.19 52.73 -23.08
C TYR A 368 -1.12 53.09 -23.81
N LYS A 369 -2.14 53.54 -23.08
CA LYS A 369 -3.39 54.03 -23.65
C LYS A 369 -3.14 55.26 -24.53
N GLU A 370 -2.38 56.25 -24.04
CA GLU A 370 -2.02 57.43 -24.84
C GLU A 370 -1.21 57.05 -26.10
N TYR A 371 -0.34 56.03 -26.01
CA TYR A 371 0.39 55.46 -27.15
C TYR A 371 -0.55 54.82 -28.20
N GLN A 372 -1.63 54.17 -27.78
CA GLN A 372 -2.61 53.53 -28.67
C GLN A 372 -3.61 54.54 -29.29
N GLU A 373 -3.98 55.59 -28.56
CA GLU A 373 -4.91 56.64 -29.05
C GLU A 373 -4.21 57.66 -29.99
N ARG A 374 -2.88 57.60 -30.11
CA ARG A 374 -2.07 58.47 -30.98
C ARG A 374 -2.02 57.99 -32.44
N SER A 375 -2.11 58.94 -33.37
CA SER A 375 -1.97 58.67 -34.80
C SER A 375 -0.60 58.05 -35.15
N ALA A 376 -0.56 57.11 -36.11
CA ALA A 376 0.64 56.36 -36.49
C ALA A 376 1.88 57.25 -36.77
N PHE A 377 1.68 58.45 -37.31
CA PHE A 377 2.74 59.44 -37.53
C PHE A 377 3.39 59.94 -36.24
N THR A 378 2.61 60.15 -35.17
CA THR A 378 3.12 60.61 -33.86
C THR A 378 3.52 59.46 -32.94
N GLN A 379 2.87 58.31 -33.09
CA GLN A 379 3.06 57.08 -32.30
C GLN A 379 4.53 56.62 -32.25
N LYS A 380 5.25 56.65 -33.39
CA LYS A 380 6.68 56.30 -33.46
C LYS A 380 7.58 57.21 -32.62
N SER A 381 7.27 58.50 -32.56
CA SER A 381 8.00 59.47 -31.73
C SER A 381 7.67 59.31 -30.25
N PHE A 382 6.41 59.00 -29.94
CA PHE A 382 5.95 58.73 -28.57
C PHE A 382 6.59 57.45 -28.00
N ARG A 383 6.63 56.33 -28.74
CA ARG A 383 7.33 55.12 -28.27
C ARG A 383 8.82 55.36 -28.06
N LYS A 384 9.49 56.17 -28.89
CA LYS A 384 10.91 56.51 -28.65
C LYS A 384 11.14 57.28 -27.33
N LYS A 385 10.15 58.04 -26.85
CA LYS A 385 10.23 58.76 -25.55
C LYS A 385 9.83 57.89 -24.36
N ASN A 386 8.82 57.04 -24.54
CA ASN A 386 8.18 56.27 -23.47
C ASN A 386 8.47 54.75 -23.57
N ALA A 387 9.54 54.35 -24.25
CA ALA A 387 9.86 52.96 -24.58
C ALA A 387 9.77 52.04 -23.37
N ALA A 388 10.52 52.34 -22.31
CA ALA A 388 10.54 51.52 -21.09
C ALA A 388 9.15 51.30 -20.47
N ALA A 389 8.25 52.30 -20.51
CA ALA A 389 6.89 52.17 -19.97
C ALA A 389 5.98 51.32 -20.87
N ILE A 390 6.11 51.47 -22.19
CA ILE A 390 5.33 50.72 -23.19
C ILE A 390 5.81 49.27 -23.24
N ASP A 391 7.13 49.05 -23.28
CA ASP A 391 7.75 47.72 -23.33
C ASP A 391 7.47 46.95 -22.01
N ALA A 392 7.53 47.62 -20.85
CA ALA A 392 7.15 47.04 -19.55
C ALA A 392 5.64 46.75 -19.42
N PHE A 393 4.78 47.49 -20.13
CA PHE A 393 3.35 47.18 -20.22
C PHE A 393 3.12 45.94 -21.10
N GLU A 394 3.74 45.89 -22.29
CA GLU A 394 3.63 44.77 -23.23
C GLU A 394 4.20 43.46 -22.63
N GLU A 395 5.29 43.51 -21.85
CA GLU A 395 5.79 42.36 -21.08
C GLU A 395 4.80 41.92 -20.00
N ALA A 396 4.25 42.86 -19.23
CA ALA A 396 3.37 42.56 -18.12
C ALA A 396 2.04 41.96 -18.58
N ASP A 397 1.39 42.55 -19.60
CA ASP A 397 0.15 42.02 -20.19
C ASP A 397 0.33 40.57 -20.67
N LYS A 398 1.41 40.31 -21.42
CA LYS A 398 1.75 38.96 -21.87
C LYS A 398 1.96 38.00 -20.70
N TYR A 399 2.76 38.39 -19.70
CA TYR A 399 3.04 37.53 -18.55
C TYR A 399 1.76 37.19 -17.78
N ILE A 400 0.89 38.19 -17.57
CA ILE A 400 -0.42 38.02 -16.93
C ILE A 400 -1.26 37.04 -17.75
N ALA A 401 -1.45 37.26 -19.06
CA ALA A 401 -2.29 36.43 -19.92
C ALA A 401 -1.88 34.94 -19.95
N GLU A 402 -0.58 34.67 -19.85
CA GLU A 402 -0.01 33.31 -19.74
C GLU A 402 -0.24 32.71 -18.33
N HIS A 403 0.00 33.47 -17.24
CA HIS A 403 0.14 32.93 -15.88
C HIS A 403 -1.07 33.13 -14.96
N ILE A 404 -2.09 33.90 -15.35
CA ILE A 404 -3.25 34.20 -14.48
C ILE A 404 -4.27 33.05 -14.38
N LYS A 405 -4.37 32.20 -15.40
CA LYS A 405 -5.41 31.15 -15.51
C LYS A 405 -5.49 30.17 -14.33
N PRO A 406 -4.39 29.69 -13.72
CA PRO A 406 -4.43 28.78 -12.56
C PRO A 406 -5.09 29.39 -11.31
N TYR A 407 -5.21 30.71 -11.24
CA TYR A 407 -5.70 31.46 -10.07
C TYR A 407 -7.15 31.94 -10.21
N TYR A 408 -7.91 31.44 -11.20
CA TYR A 408 -9.28 31.88 -11.49
C TYR A 408 -10.26 31.54 -10.36
N ILE A 409 -10.99 32.55 -9.90
CA ILE A 409 -11.99 32.42 -8.83
C ILE A 409 -13.36 32.31 -9.48
N LYS A 410 -14.01 31.14 -9.32
CA LYS A 410 -15.33 30.84 -9.92
C LYS A 410 -15.38 31.12 -11.44
N GLY A 411 -14.30 30.77 -12.14
CA GLY A 411 -14.17 30.96 -13.59
C GLY A 411 -13.87 32.39 -14.06
N LYS A 412 -13.68 33.35 -13.14
CA LYS A 412 -13.30 34.74 -13.45
C LYS A 412 -11.82 34.99 -13.10
N PRO A 413 -11.11 35.89 -13.80
CA PRO A 413 -9.78 36.31 -13.40
C PRO A 413 -9.82 36.92 -11.98
N PRO A 414 -8.84 36.60 -11.11
CA PRO A 414 -8.76 37.16 -9.77
C PRO A 414 -8.43 38.65 -9.83
N LYS A 415 -8.88 39.41 -8.83
CA LYS A 415 -8.43 40.79 -8.63
C LYS A 415 -7.04 40.81 -7.99
N LEU A 416 -6.33 41.92 -8.13
CA LEU A 416 -5.06 42.18 -7.43
C LEU A 416 -5.19 41.93 -5.92
N SER A 417 -6.28 42.42 -5.31
CA SER A 417 -6.63 42.20 -3.90
C SER A 417 -6.78 40.72 -3.52
N ASP A 418 -7.29 39.89 -4.44
CA ASP A 418 -7.51 38.47 -4.18
C ASP A 418 -6.18 37.72 -4.18
N LEU A 419 -5.28 38.05 -5.14
CA LEU A 419 -3.92 37.52 -5.19
C LEU A 419 -3.07 37.97 -4.00
N GLN A 420 -3.14 39.26 -3.63
CA GLN A 420 -2.49 39.80 -2.44
C GLN A 420 -2.95 39.06 -1.17
N ALA A 421 -4.26 38.78 -1.04
CA ALA A 421 -4.80 37.98 0.06
C ALA A 421 -4.37 36.49 0.03
N MET A 422 -4.14 35.89 -1.17
CA MET A 422 -3.55 34.55 -1.29
C MET A 422 -2.07 34.54 -0.89
N SER A 423 -1.28 35.50 -1.36
CA SER A 423 0.14 35.66 -1.01
C SER A 423 0.30 35.86 0.50
N ALA A 424 -0.49 36.76 1.11
CA ALA A 424 -0.47 37.01 2.55
C ALA A 424 -0.71 35.72 3.37
N LYS A 425 -1.74 34.93 3.03
CA LYS A 425 -2.05 33.65 3.71
C LYS A 425 -1.02 32.55 3.52
N LEU A 426 -0.23 32.60 2.44
CA LEU A 426 0.89 31.68 2.23
C LEU A 426 2.15 32.14 2.99
N LYS A 427 2.41 33.46 3.02
CA LYS A 427 3.48 34.09 3.79
C LYS A 427 3.28 33.95 5.30
N GLU A 428 2.03 34.04 5.78
CA GLU A 428 1.65 33.74 7.16
C GLU A 428 2.08 32.32 7.57
N LYS A 429 1.75 31.31 6.75
CA LYS A 429 2.15 29.91 6.98
C LYS A 429 3.66 29.69 6.89
N TYR A 430 4.32 30.37 5.95
CA TYR A 430 5.78 30.33 5.83
C TYR A 430 6.44 30.91 7.10
N ASN A 431 5.99 32.09 7.53
CA ASN A 431 6.49 32.79 8.72
C ASN A 431 6.19 32.04 10.03
N ALA A 432 5.16 31.18 10.07
CA ALA A 432 4.90 30.31 11.22
C ALA A 432 5.93 29.18 11.35
N LEU A 433 6.37 28.58 10.24
CA LEU A 433 7.34 27.47 10.22
C LEU A 433 8.80 27.93 10.33
N VAL A 434 9.12 29.16 9.89
CA VAL A 434 10.49 29.71 9.92
C VAL A 434 11.13 29.73 11.32
N PRO A 435 10.45 30.13 12.41
CA PRO A 435 11.02 30.09 13.77
C PRO A 435 11.43 28.69 14.21
N GLU A 436 10.55 27.69 14.04
CA GLU A 436 10.83 26.28 14.38
C GLU A 436 12.00 25.75 13.56
N HIS A 437 11.99 25.99 12.24
CA HIS A 437 13.08 25.57 11.36
C HIS A 437 14.41 26.25 11.71
N ASN A 438 14.41 27.51 12.10
CA ASN A 438 15.62 28.22 12.55
C ASN A 438 16.18 27.66 13.86
N VAL A 439 15.32 27.21 14.79
CA VAL A 439 15.73 26.50 16.01
C VAL A 439 16.33 25.13 15.66
N PHE A 440 15.69 24.39 14.75
CA PHE A 440 16.22 23.14 14.22
C PHE A 440 17.59 23.32 13.56
N LEU A 441 17.78 24.33 12.72
CA LEU A 441 19.07 24.60 12.07
C LEU A 441 20.19 24.89 13.08
N ARG A 442 19.90 25.57 14.20
CA ARG A 442 20.85 25.78 15.30
C ARG A 442 21.23 24.47 16.01
N ARG A 443 20.23 23.66 16.39
CA ARG A 443 20.46 22.33 17.00
C ARG A 443 21.25 21.42 16.06
N LYS A 444 20.87 21.35 14.77
CA LYS A 444 21.55 20.60 13.71
C LYS A 444 23.02 21.02 13.55
N ALA A 445 23.31 22.32 13.60
CA ALA A 445 24.67 22.84 13.54
C ALA A 445 25.51 22.41 14.76
N ALA A 446 25.01 22.61 15.98
CA ALA A 446 25.70 22.21 17.21
C ALA A 446 25.92 20.70 17.29
N ALA A 447 24.91 19.89 16.97
CA ALA A 447 25.04 18.44 16.89
C ALA A 447 26.13 18.01 15.89
N SER A 448 26.18 18.64 14.71
CA SER A 448 27.09 18.23 13.64
C SER A 448 28.58 18.28 14.04
N GLN A 449 28.95 19.15 14.99
CA GLN A 449 30.30 19.26 15.51
C GLN A 449 30.70 18.03 16.34
N TYR A 450 29.77 17.45 17.11
CA TYR A 450 30.06 16.46 18.16
C TYR A 450 29.47 15.06 17.91
N SER A 451 28.42 14.91 17.08
CA SER A 451 27.72 13.65 16.76
C SER A 451 28.63 12.51 16.24
N ARG A 452 29.82 12.82 15.72
CA ARG A 452 30.82 11.81 15.32
C ARG A 452 31.69 11.35 16.50
N GLN A 453 32.12 12.30 17.34
CA GLN A 453 32.98 12.03 18.50
C GLN A 453 32.20 11.24 19.57
N VAL A 454 31.00 11.71 19.92
CA VAL A 454 30.14 11.07 20.94
C VAL A 454 29.74 9.66 20.51
N ARG A 455 29.35 9.45 19.25
CA ARG A 455 29.01 8.11 18.75
C ARG A 455 30.17 7.14 18.86
N LYS A 456 31.37 7.53 18.41
CA LYS A 456 32.55 6.68 18.52
C LYS A 456 32.82 6.31 19.99
N TYR A 457 32.77 7.28 20.89
CA TYR A 457 32.95 7.02 22.32
C TYR A 457 31.90 6.03 22.87
N LEU A 458 30.62 6.15 22.50
CA LEU A 458 29.57 5.23 22.90
C LEU A 458 29.72 3.83 22.28
N ASP A 459 30.23 3.71 21.06
CA ASP A 459 30.57 2.43 20.43
C ASP A 459 31.79 1.77 21.09
N ASP A 460 32.82 2.56 21.41
CA ASP A 460 34.01 2.11 22.14
C ASP A 460 33.61 1.59 23.55
N GLN A 461 32.70 2.27 24.26
CA GLN A 461 32.14 1.81 25.54
C GLN A 461 31.36 0.49 25.39
N ARG A 462 30.44 0.41 24.41
CA ARG A 462 29.70 -0.83 24.12
C ARG A 462 30.62 -2.01 23.79
N GLN A 463 31.71 -1.77 23.05
CA GLN A 463 32.67 -2.81 22.72
C GLN A 463 33.49 -3.26 23.93
N GLN A 464 33.91 -2.34 24.81
CA GLN A 464 34.59 -2.69 26.06
C GLN A 464 33.70 -3.56 26.95
N GLU A 465 32.41 -3.24 27.06
CA GLU A 465 31.48 -4.00 27.88
C GLU A 465 31.18 -5.40 27.30
N ARG A 466 30.96 -5.51 25.98
CA ARG A 466 30.91 -6.83 25.30
C ARG A 466 32.17 -7.66 25.55
N ASN A 467 33.36 -7.04 25.47
CA ASN A 467 34.63 -7.71 25.71
C ASN A 467 34.76 -8.22 27.15
N ARG A 468 34.29 -7.47 28.17
CA ARG A 468 34.25 -7.92 29.57
C ARG A 468 33.36 -9.16 29.73
N GLN A 469 32.12 -9.07 29.27
CA GLN A 469 31.14 -10.16 29.38
C GLN A 469 31.62 -11.43 28.64
N TYR A 470 32.31 -11.30 27.51
CA TYR A 470 32.96 -12.42 26.83
C TYR A 470 34.06 -13.06 27.70
N GLN A 471 34.93 -12.28 28.33
CA GLN A 471 35.98 -12.79 29.23
C GLN A 471 35.39 -13.46 30.48
N GLU A 472 34.29 -12.96 31.02
CA GLU A 472 33.57 -13.56 32.16
C GLU A 472 32.88 -14.88 31.78
N ARG A 473 32.25 -14.95 30.59
CA ARG A 473 31.73 -16.21 30.03
C ARG A 473 32.85 -17.24 29.84
N LYS A 474 34.00 -16.83 29.29
CA LYS A 474 35.16 -17.72 29.13
C LYS A 474 35.72 -18.21 30.48
N ARG A 475 35.87 -17.32 31.46
CA ARG A 475 36.34 -17.66 32.83
C ARG A 475 35.38 -18.59 33.56
N SER A 476 34.06 -18.40 33.39
CA SER A 476 33.04 -19.25 34.02
C SER A 476 32.85 -20.60 33.32
N GLN A 477 33.09 -20.70 32.00
CA GLN A 477 33.23 -21.98 31.30
C GLN A 477 34.47 -22.74 31.79
N GLN A 478 35.63 -22.09 31.86
CA GLN A 478 36.86 -22.74 32.32
C GLN A 478 36.72 -23.29 33.74
N ARG A 479 36.23 -22.47 34.69
CA ARG A 479 35.92 -22.90 36.06
C ARG A 479 34.92 -24.06 36.17
N LYS A 480 34.04 -24.28 35.18
CA LYS A 480 33.13 -25.44 35.17
C LYS A 480 33.85 -26.72 34.75
N ASN A 481 34.74 -26.62 33.77
CA ASN A 481 35.61 -27.74 33.37
C ASN A 481 36.55 -28.13 34.51
N ASP A 482 37.17 -27.14 35.17
CA ASP A 482 38.04 -27.32 36.35
C ASP A 482 37.32 -27.91 37.58
N THR A 483 36.01 -28.18 37.50
CA THR A 483 35.17 -28.84 38.54
C THR A 483 34.49 -30.12 38.06
N LEU A 484 34.89 -30.63 36.89
CA LEU A 484 34.40 -31.89 36.29
C LEU A 484 35.53 -32.90 36.04
N GLU A 485 36.77 -32.55 36.40
CA GLU A 485 37.90 -33.46 36.64
C GLU A 485 38.04 -33.71 38.17
#